data_AF-A0A5E4IIG8-F1
#
_entry.id   AF-A0A5E4IIG8-F1
#
_cell.length_a   1.000
_cell.length_b   1.000
_cell.length_c   1.000
_cell.angle_alpha   90.00
_cell.angle_beta   90.00
_cell.angle_gamma   90.00
#
_symmetry.space_group_name_H-M   'P 1'
#
loop_
_entity.id
_entity.type
_entity.pdbx_description
1 polymer ?
#
loop_
_entity_poly.entity_id
_entity_poly.type
_entity_poly.pdbx_seq_one_letter_code
_entity_poly.pdbx_strand_id
1 'polypeptide(L)'
;MMFDAKKEWQDTPSFLSIYVEDADDVFAQALKAGASQVTEMTTSNITGDRGGRIRDPFGNIWWIQTHLKDVTPEETAMLLQDPKELSVMQKMQETFLKEMDKRQKRRK
;
A
#
# COMPACT_ATOMS: atom_id res chain seq x y z
N MET A 1 1.67 16.99 -12.08
CA MET A 1 2.91 17.69 -11.66
C MET A 1 2.51 19.02 -11.05
N MET A 2 3.08 19.40 -9.90
CA MET A 2 2.59 20.50 -9.04
C MET A 2 2.58 21.89 -9.71
N PHE A 3 3.43 22.10 -10.72
CA PHE A 3 3.58 23.38 -11.43
C PHE A 3 2.85 23.44 -12.79
N ASP A 4 2.37 22.30 -13.30
CA ASP A 4 1.60 22.23 -14.57
C ASP A 4 0.09 22.10 -14.34
N ALA A 5 -0.36 22.18 -13.09
CA ALA A 5 -1.76 22.00 -12.74
C ALA A 5 -2.57 23.27 -13.05
N LYS A 6 -3.49 23.18 -14.02
CA LYS A 6 -4.54 24.19 -14.18
C LYS A 6 -5.68 23.95 -13.20
N LYS A 7 -6.33 25.01 -12.75
CA LYS A 7 -7.46 24.94 -11.81
C LYS A 7 -8.63 24.13 -12.35
N GLU A 8 -8.78 24.04 -13.67
CA GLU A 8 -9.82 23.24 -14.33
C GLU A 8 -9.48 21.75 -14.43
N TRP A 9 -8.23 21.37 -14.16
CA TRP A 9 -7.80 19.98 -14.26
C TRP A 9 -8.24 19.19 -13.04
N GLN A 10 -8.78 18.00 -13.30
CA GLN A 10 -9.16 17.08 -12.23
C GLN A 10 -7.91 16.61 -11.49
N ASP A 11 -8.00 16.52 -10.16
CA ASP A 11 -6.98 15.83 -9.38
C ASP A 11 -6.75 14.43 -9.97
N THR A 12 -5.48 14.10 -10.21
CA THR A 12 -5.06 12.80 -10.75
C THR A 12 -4.18 12.05 -9.74
N PRO A 13 -4.69 11.69 -8.55
CA PRO A 13 -3.85 11.02 -7.56
C PRO A 13 -3.68 9.56 -7.95
N SER A 14 -2.42 9.12 -7.96
CA SER A 14 -2.02 7.81 -8.46
C SER A 14 -2.08 6.73 -7.37
N PHE A 15 -2.19 5.47 -7.79
CA PHE A 15 -1.93 4.31 -6.93
C PHE A 15 -0.73 3.55 -7.51
N LEU A 16 0.41 3.64 -6.84
CA LEU A 16 1.69 3.13 -7.31
C LEU A 16 2.17 2.02 -6.38
N SER A 17 2.70 0.95 -6.96
CA SER A 17 3.46 -0.07 -6.22
C SER A 17 4.93 0.07 -6.58
N ILE A 18 5.78 0.14 -5.56
CA ILE A 18 7.23 0.26 -5.71
C ILE A 18 7.91 -0.82 -4.86
N TYR A 19 8.95 -1.41 -5.43
CA TYR A 19 9.85 -2.30 -4.71
C TYR A 19 11.12 -1.55 -4.35
N VAL A 20 11.51 -1.66 -3.09
CA VAL A 20 12.70 -1.03 -2.51
C VAL A 20 13.45 -2.05 -1.66
N GLU A 21 14.74 -1.82 -1.44
CA GLU A 21 15.57 -2.71 -0.65
C GLU A 21 15.13 -2.76 0.82
N ASP A 22 14.80 -1.60 1.41
CA ASP A 22 14.27 -1.51 2.78
C ASP A 22 12.96 -0.72 2.80
N ALA A 23 11.84 -1.46 2.80
CA ALA A 23 10.52 -0.87 2.85
C ALA A 23 10.20 -0.22 4.19
N ASP A 24 10.78 -0.69 5.31
CA ASP A 24 10.51 -0.09 6.63
C ASP A 24 11.14 1.29 6.73
N ASP A 25 12.38 1.45 6.29
CA ASP A 25 13.06 2.74 6.30
C ASP A 25 12.36 3.74 5.37
N VAL A 26 12.07 3.34 4.13
CA VAL A 26 11.36 4.21 3.17
C VAL A 26 9.96 4.57 3.68
N PHE A 27 9.24 3.63 4.30
CA PHE A 27 7.94 3.91 4.91
C PHE A 27 8.05 4.92 6.06
N ALA A 28 9.03 4.75 6.94
CA ALA A 28 9.28 5.67 8.05
C ALA A 28 9.68 7.07 7.56
N GLN A 29 10.54 7.16 6.53
CA GLN A 29 10.91 8.42 5.89
C GLN A 29 9.68 9.12 5.30
N ALA A 30 8.81 8.38 4.62
CA ALA A 30 7.62 8.96 4.02
C ALA A 30 6.63 9.50 5.06
N LEU A 31 6.46 8.81 6.20
CA LEU A 31 5.67 9.32 7.32
C LEU A 31 6.27 10.61 7.89
N LYS A 32 7.60 10.69 8.06
CA LYS A 32 8.30 11.92 8.50
C LYS A 32 8.12 13.07 7.51
N ALA A 33 8.00 12.76 6.21
CA ALA A 33 7.75 13.73 5.15
C ALA A 33 6.28 14.20 5.06
N GLY A 34 5.39 13.75 5.95
CA GLY A 34 4.00 14.17 6.02
C GLY A 34 3.00 13.22 5.34
N ALA A 35 3.43 12.02 4.93
CA ALA A 35 2.50 11.00 4.48
C ALA A 35 1.65 10.47 5.65
N SER A 36 0.43 10.04 5.35
CA SER A 36 -0.45 9.34 6.27
C SER A 36 -0.36 7.84 6.05
N GLN A 37 -0.27 7.05 7.12
CA GLN A 37 -0.38 5.59 7.03
C GLN A 37 -1.79 5.17 6.58
N VAL A 38 -1.85 4.28 5.59
CA VAL A 38 -3.09 3.65 5.09
C VAL A 38 -3.14 2.18 5.53
N THR A 39 -2.11 1.41 5.18
CA THR A 39 -1.92 0.02 5.60
C THR A 39 -0.57 -0.05 6.32
N GLU A 40 -0.56 -0.63 7.52
CA GLU A 40 0.68 -0.81 8.29
C GLU A 40 1.66 -1.77 7.58
N MET A 41 2.95 -1.63 7.89
CA MET A 41 3.98 -2.52 7.38
C MET A 41 3.72 -3.96 7.85
N THR A 42 3.40 -4.82 6.89
CA THR A 42 2.99 -6.20 7.16
C THR A 42 3.80 -7.15 6.30
N THR A 43 4.20 -8.28 6.87
CA THR A 43 4.84 -9.37 6.13
C THR A 43 3.76 -10.35 5.69
N SER A 44 3.68 -10.60 4.39
CA SER A 44 2.76 -11.56 3.77
C SER A 44 3.56 -12.76 3.30
N ASN A 45 3.35 -13.91 3.92
CA ASN A 45 4.06 -15.12 3.48
C ASN A 45 3.47 -15.67 2.18
N ILE A 46 2.21 -15.34 1.87
CA ILE A 46 1.53 -15.73 0.62
C ILE A 46 2.21 -15.07 -0.59
N THR A 47 2.57 -13.80 -0.48
CA THR A 47 3.25 -13.07 -1.57
C THR A 47 4.77 -13.09 -1.45
N GLY A 48 5.30 -13.48 -0.29
CA GLY A 48 6.74 -13.44 -0.01
C GLY A 48 7.28 -12.02 0.17
N ASP A 49 6.41 -11.05 0.39
CA ASP A 49 6.77 -9.65 0.48
C ASP A 49 6.47 -9.06 1.86
N ARG A 50 7.27 -8.07 2.24
CA ARG A 50 6.95 -7.15 3.32
C ARG A 50 6.56 -5.81 2.74
N GLY A 51 5.40 -5.29 3.10
CA GLY A 51 4.98 -4.00 2.58
C GLY A 51 3.82 -3.35 3.31
N GLY A 52 3.67 -2.06 3.03
CA GLY A 52 2.68 -1.19 3.63
C GLY A 52 2.20 -0.16 2.64
N ARG A 53 1.12 0.54 2.97
CA ARG A 53 0.57 1.60 2.13
C ARG A 53 0.54 2.92 2.86
N ILE A 54 0.94 3.97 2.17
CA ILE A 54 0.85 5.34 2.63
C ILE A 54 0.08 6.18 1.63
N ARG A 55 -0.43 7.31 2.10
CA ARG A 55 -0.98 8.38 1.28
C ARG A 55 -0.13 9.63 1.46
N ASP A 56 0.45 10.14 0.40
CA ASP A 56 1.26 11.36 0.44
C ASP A 56 0.38 12.64 0.56
N PRO A 57 0.98 13.81 0.84
CA PRO A 57 0.24 15.08 0.93
C PRO A 57 -0.51 15.48 -0.36
N PHE A 58 -0.08 14.97 -1.51
CA PHE A 58 -0.71 15.21 -2.81
C PHE A 58 -1.86 14.22 -3.09
N GLY A 59 -2.14 13.30 -2.17
CA GLY A 59 -3.22 12.33 -2.25
C GLY A 59 -2.88 11.07 -3.06
N ASN A 60 -1.64 10.89 -3.51
CA ASN A 60 -1.22 9.62 -4.11
C ASN A 60 -1.13 8.54 -3.05
N ILE A 61 -1.48 7.31 -3.42
CA ILE A 61 -1.30 6.14 -2.57
C ILE A 61 -0.08 5.39 -3.09
N TRP A 62 0.85 5.11 -2.18
CA TRP A 62 2.05 4.35 -2.46
C TRP A 62 2.00 3.04 -1.70
N TRP A 63 2.16 1.93 -2.42
CA TRP A 63 2.41 0.61 -1.85
C TRP A 63 3.90 0.35 -1.92
N ILE A 64 4.55 0.43 -0.76
CA ILE A 64 5.99 0.28 -0.60
C ILE A 64 6.25 -1.16 -0.16
N GLN A 65 7.08 -1.88 -0.91
CA GLN A 65 7.30 -3.30 -0.72
C GLN A 65 8.79 -3.64 -0.79
N THR A 66 9.21 -4.63 -0.01
CA THR A 66 10.47 -5.34 -0.17
C THR A 66 10.16 -6.80 -0.41
N HIS A 67 10.74 -7.34 -1.46
CA HIS A 67 10.63 -8.76 -1.76
C HIS A 67 11.56 -9.54 -0.82
N LEU A 68 11.01 -10.48 -0.04
CA LEU A 68 11.77 -11.25 0.93
C LEU A 68 12.10 -12.66 0.43
N LYS A 69 11.17 -13.29 -0.28
CA LYS A 69 11.35 -14.66 -0.78
C LYS A 69 10.44 -14.95 -1.97
N ASP A 70 10.93 -15.78 -2.88
CA ASP A 70 10.09 -16.44 -3.86
C ASP A 70 9.21 -17.49 -3.17
N VAL A 71 7.94 -17.55 -3.55
CA VAL A 71 6.96 -18.52 -3.01
C VAL A 71 6.44 -19.33 -4.18
N THR A 72 6.49 -20.66 -4.08
CA THR A 72 6.02 -21.51 -5.18
C THR A 72 4.48 -21.53 -5.23
N PRO A 73 3.89 -21.91 -6.38
CA PRO A 73 2.44 -22.07 -6.47
C PRO A 73 1.87 -23.06 -5.45
N GLU A 74 2.59 -24.14 -5.16
CA GLU A 74 2.19 -25.15 -4.16
C GLU A 74 2.21 -24.58 -2.74
N GLU A 75 3.27 -23.85 -2.38
CA GLU A 75 3.38 -23.17 -1.08
C GLU A 75 2.29 -22.10 -0.93
N THR A 76 2.03 -21.34 -1.98
CA THR A 76 0.95 -20.34 -2.03
C THR A 76 -0.40 -21.00 -1.76
N ALA A 77 -0.69 -22.13 -2.43
CA ALA A 77 -1.94 -22.88 -2.25
C ALA A 77 -2.09 -23.44 -0.82
N MET A 78 -0.99 -23.82 -0.17
CA MET A 78 -1.01 -24.21 1.24
C MET A 78 -1.24 -23.02 2.17
N LEU A 79 -0.53 -21.90 1.97
CA LEU A 79 -0.64 -20.70 2.80
C LEU A 79 -2.02 -20.04 2.69
N LEU A 80 -2.67 -20.14 1.53
CA LEU A 80 -4.07 -19.70 1.34
C LEU A 80 -5.06 -20.49 2.19
N GLN A 81 -4.69 -21.66 2.73
CA GLN A 81 -5.52 -22.41 3.67
C GLN A 81 -5.24 -22.04 5.13
N ASP A 82 -4.14 -21.33 5.41
CA ASP A 82 -3.84 -20.85 6.77
C ASP A 82 -4.71 -19.64 7.11
N PRO A 83 -5.59 -19.74 8.13
CA PRO A 83 -6.44 -18.63 8.54
C PRO A 83 -5.65 -17.38 8.95
N LYS A 84 -4.42 -17.54 9.44
CA LYS A 84 -3.56 -16.41 9.85
C LYS A 84 -3.12 -15.60 8.63
N GLU A 85 -2.62 -16.25 7.60
CA GLU A 85 -2.15 -15.58 6.38
C GLU A 85 -3.32 -14.96 5.60
N LEU A 86 -4.47 -15.65 5.55
CA LEU A 86 -5.69 -15.08 4.99
C LEU A 86 -6.13 -13.81 5.75
N SER A 87 -6.06 -13.80 7.08
CA SER A 87 -6.42 -12.63 7.88
C SER A 87 -5.50 -11.43 7.61
N VAL A 88 -4.22 -11.69 7.34
CA VAL A 88 -3.25 -10.66 6.93
C VAL A 88 -3.66 -10.04 5.59
N MET A 89 -3.94 -10.86 4.57
CA MET A 89 -4.40 -10.36 3.27
C MET A 89 -5.73 -9.60 3.38
N GLN A 90 -6.68 -10.11 4.15
CA GLN A 90 -7.97 -9.45 4.39
C GLN A 90 -7.78 -8.08 5.04
N LYS A 91 -6.95 -7.97 6.08
CA LYS A 91 -6.63 -6.70 6.74
C LYS A 91 -5.99 -5.70 5.76
N MET A 92 -5.08 -6.16 4.91
CA MET A 92 -4.49 -5.32 3.87
C MET A 92 -5.55 -4.84 2.86
N GLN A 93 -6.52 -5.69 2.48
CA GLN A 93 -7.61 -5.31 1.59
C GLN A 93 -8.57 -4.30 2.25
N GLU A 94 -9.00 -4.58 3.47
CA GLU A 94 -9.94 -3.74 4.23
C GLU A 94 -9.39 -2.33 4.48
N THR A 95 -8.12 -2.22 4.87
CA THR A 95 -7.48 -0.91 5.11
C THR A 95 -7.42 -0.07 3.83
N PHE A 96 -7.19 -0.70 2.68
CA PHE A 96 -7.22 -0.02 1.39
C PHE A 96 -8.62 0.40 0.97
N LEU A 97 -9.61 -0.51 1.05
CA LEU A 97 -11.00 -0.18 0.73
C LEU A 97 -11.51 0.98 1.59
N LYS A 98 -11.20 0.96 2.89
CA LYS A 98 -11.54 2.05 3.82
C LYS A 98 -10.94 3.39 3.40
N GLU A 99 -9.73 3.41 2.87
CA GLU A 99 -9.12 4.65 2.36
C GLU A 99 -9.76 5.11 1.05
N MET A 100 -10.08 4.18 0.14
CA MET A 100 -10.76 4.49 -1.12
C MET A 100 -12.17 5.06 -0.88
N ASP A 101 -12.92 4.51 0.07
CA ASP A 101 -14.24 5.02 0.46
C ASP A 101 -14.16 6.43 1.06
N LYS A 102 -13.17 6.68 1.94
CA LYS A 102 -12.93 8.03 2.49
C LYS A 102 -12.61 9.03 1.38
N ARG A 103 -11.83 8.63 0.38
CA ARG A 103 -11.50 9.48 -0.77
C ARG A 103 -12.74 9.82 -1.60
N GLN A 104 -13.65 8.87 -1.82
CA GLN A 104 -14.91 9.16 -2.52
C GLN A 104 -15.78 10.17 -1.75
N LYS A 105 -15.83 10.06 -0.42
CA LYS A 105 -16.57 11.00 0.44
C LYS A 105 -15.98 12.41 0.45
N ARG A 106 -14.65 12.56 0.34
CA ARG A 106 -13.98 13.87 0.25
C ARG A 106 -14.19 14.59 -1.09
N ARG A 107 -14.61 13.88 -2.14
CA ARG A 107 -14.87 14.44 -3.48
C ARG A 107 -16.32 14.92 -3.66
N LYS A 108 -17.23 14.60 -2.73
CA LYS A 108 -18.61 15.10 -2.71
C LYS A 108 -18.69 16.33 -1.81
#